data_AF-A0A9Q5Z5U0-F1
#
_entry.id   AF-A0A9Q5Z5U0-F1
#
_cell.length_a   1.000
_cell.length_b   1.000
_cell.length_c   1.000
_cell.angle_alpha   90.00
_cell.angle_beta   90.00
_cell.angle_gamma   90.00
#
_symmetry.space_group_name_H-M   'P 1'
#
loop_
_entity.id
_entity.type
_entity.pdbx_description
1 polymer ?
#
loop_
_entity_poly.entity_id
_entity_poly.type
_entity_poly.pdbx_seq_one_letter_code
_entity_poly.pdbx_strand_id
1 'polypeptide(L)'
;MVDTVTENRKKYATYSKEDLENLTSAELRKIAPEVGVQKIYNPATKSEQKSRASTKELLIPSILEACETERKLLLLESNTGNKEENKDMVTTKDTEEIYSDFETEINEIATKFYEGIFDNESKTWEFLGLKPYTTRLVTTQQTCLPEFFSIIPAFRSEIISRIESRCVEAKPNNISNWRAQVLKIIEQKVDADNENYPDNILSKTFSDFRNSVQASFNDIRRIKAEKSNENLNTRSNNAINIKVSGLINWAKGRLTHLPESSSKWQEVAIALMILTGRRQSEIMSSAKFTPVGSDNKLEFSGQLKRHAEDSIEAFEIPILGNTASAVLEGMKWLEVREKRAIPEDESFTAQQKAAKKAHDKYSRYLSEVAKTICDKYIILDSDATWLNPEASGKMKDRRTCHLFRQIYGQCVYPVFFENSGRKINQVLTDVMGHSNTASSRRHAAEAYDADCFVLDIESVKTISI
;
A
#
# COMPACT_ATOMS: atom_id res chain seq x y z
N MET A 1 -0.08 -4.40 32.51
CA MET A 1 -1.18 -3.58 33.10
C MET A 1 -2.22 -3.45 31.99
N VAL A 2 -3.38 -2.81 32.16
CA VAL A 2 -4.23 -2.54 30.99
C VAL A 2 -3.82 -1.16 30.48
N ASP A 3 -3.49 -1.02 29.19
CA ASP A 3 -3.16 0.29 28.61
C ASP A 3 -4.32 1.26 28.89
N THR A 4 -3.99 2.46 29.35
CA THR A 4 -4.92 3.53 29.70
C THR A 4 -5.90 3.82 28.55
N VAL A 5 -5.47 3.71 27.29
CA VAL A 5 -6.36 3.86 26.13
C VAL A 5 -7.42 2.75 26.09
N THR A 6 -7.04 1.51 26.38
CA THR A 6 -7.96 0.36 26.40
C THR A 6 -8.94 0.47 27.58
N GLU A 7 -8.49 0.90 28.76
CA GLU A 7 -9.38 1.18 29.90
C GLU A 7 -10.38 2.30 29.58
N ASN A 8 -9.92 3.36 28.93
CA ASN A 8 -10.78 4.45 28.48
C ASN A 8 -11.77 3.98 27.41
N ARG A 9 -11.35 3.16 26.44
CA ARG A 9 -12.27 2.56 25.45
C ARG A 9 -13.35 1.73 26.14
N LYS A 10 -13.02 0.93 27.15
CA LYS A 10 -14.00 0.19 27.96
C LYS A 10 -14.97 1.12 28.68
N LYS A 11 -14.44 2.15 29.34
CA LYS A 11 -15.25 3.17 30.03
C LYS A 11 -16.25 3.82 29.07
N TYR A 12 -15.79 4.35 27.93
CA TYR A 12 -16.63 5.09 26.99
C TYR A 12 -17.45 4.19 26.04
N ALA A 13 -17.16 2.89 25.93
CA ALA A 13 -18.00 1.94 25.21
C ALA A 13 -19.42 1.82 25.79
N THR A 14 -19.58 2.11 27.09
CA THR A 14 -20.88 2.15 27.78
C THR A 14 -21.75 3.34 27.37
N TYR A 15 -21.17 4.39 26.77
CA TYR A 15 -21.90 5.57 26.35
C TYR A 15 -22.65 5.25 25.05
N SER A 16 -23.94 5.56 25.02
CA SER A 16 -24.74 5.60 23.81
C SER A 16 -24.38 6.82 22.95
N LYS A 17 -24.90 6.87 21.72
CA LYS A 17 -24.78 8.07 20.88
C LYS A 17 -25.40 9.29 21.57
N GLU A 18 -26.55 9.11 22.21
CA GLU A 18 -27.28 10.18 22.93
C GLU A 18 -26.47 10.70 24.12
N ASP A 19 -25.82 9.81 24.88
CA ASP A 19 -24.93 10.20 25.98
C ASP A 19 -23.79 11.12 25.50
N LEU A 20 -23.18 10.78 24.35
CA LEU A 20 -22.14 11.62 23.75
C LEU A 20 -22.69 12.91 23.13
N GLU A 21 -23.93 12.90 22.61
CA GLU A 21 -24.60 14.12 22.10
C GLU A 21 -24.88 15.13 23.22
N ASN A 22 -25.10 14.67 24.45
CA ASN A 22 -25.27 15.51 25.62
C ASN A 22 -23.97 16.17 26.10
N LEU A 23 -22.80 15.60 25.79
CA LEU A 23 -21.50 16.19 26.13
C LEU A 23 -21.16 17.39 25.26
N THR A 24 -20.54 18.42 25.82
CA THR A 24 -20.04 19.58 25.07
C THR A 24 -18.93 19.19 24.09
N SER A 25 -18.73 19.98 23.03
CA SER A 25 -17.60 19.73 22.10
C SER A 25 -16.23 19.78 22.79
N ALA A 26 -16.10 20.50 23.91
CA ALA A 26 -14.86 20.56 24.67
C ALA A 26 -14.59 19.24 25.42
N GLU A 27 -15.62 18.62 25.98
CA GLU A 27 -15.53 17.31 26.65
C GLU A 27 -15.24 16.21 25.63
N LEU A 28 -15.94 16.20 24.50
CA LEU A 28 -15.68 15.24 23.42
C LEU A 28 -14.24 15.33 22.89
N ARG A 29 -13.65 16.53 22.83
CA ARG A 29 -12.24 16.72 22.46
C ARG A 29 -11.25 16.21 23.50
N LYS A 30 -11.64 16.08 24.77
CA LYS A 30 -10.81 15.43 25.80
C LYS A 30 -10.92 13.91 25.70
N ILE A 31 -12.13 13.40 25.44
CA ILE A 31 -12.39 11.96 25.29
C ILE A 31 -11.71 11.38 24.05
N ALA A 32 -11.76 12.08 22.91
CA ALA A 32 -11.18 11.59 21.66
C ALA A 32 -9.73 11.05 21.79
N PRO A 33 -8.75 11.83 22.28
CA PRO A 33 -7.39 11.32 22.47
C PRO A 33 -7.30 10.24 23.55
N GLU A 34 -8.14 10.29 24.61
CA GLU A 34 -8.20 9.26 25.65
C GLU A 34 -8.56 7.88 25.10
N VAL A 35 -9.37 7.81 24.04
CA VAL A 35 -9.75 6.55 23.36
C VAL A 35 -8.90 6.27 22.11
N GLY A 36 -7.81 7.00 21.90
CA GLY A 36 -6.87 6.83 20.80
C GLY A 36 -7.31 7.46 19.47
N VAL A 37 -8.32 8.34 19.48
CA VAL A 37 -8.69 9.17 18.32
C VAL A 37 -7.77 10.40 18.30
N GLN A 38 -6.64 10.27 17.62
CA GLN A 38 -5.67 11.37 17.49
C GLN A 38 -6.01 12.32 16.33
N LYS A 39 -6.72 11.83 15.32
CA LYS A 39 -7.07 12.58 14.10
C LYS A 39 -8.51 12.33 13.70
N ILE A 40 -9.22 13.40 13.36
CA ILE A 40 -10.62 13.34 12.93
C ILE A 40 -10.69 13.74 11.46
N TYR A 41 -11.25 12.85 10.66
CA TYR A 41 -11.38 13.05 9.22
C TYR A 41 -12.79 13.48 8.89
N ASN A 42 -12.91 14.52 8.06
CA ASN A 42 -14.20 14.86 7.47
C ASN A 42 -14.37 14.05 6.17
N PRO A 43 -15.32 13.09 6.12
CA PRO A 43 -15.53 12.25 4.94
C PRO A 43 -15.97 13.06 3.70
N ALA A 44 -16.63 14.20 3.90
CA ALA A 44 -17.08 15.05 2.79
C ALA A 44 -15.91 15.78 2.10
N THR A 45 -14.86 16.17 2.83
CA THR A 45 -13.76 16.98 2.27
C THR A 45 -12.48 16.20 2.03
N LYS A 46 -12.37 14.94 2.48
CA LYS A 46 -11.18 14.08 2.36
C LYS A 46 -9.88 14.74 2.88
N SER A 47 -10.01 15.73 3.76
CA SER A 47 -8.91 16.47 4.35
C SER A 47 -8.81 16.22 5.86
N GLU A 48 -7.59 15.99 6.35
CA GLU A 48 -7.27 16.11 7.78
C GLU A 48 -7.53 17.57 8.15
N GLN A 49 -8.46 17.83 9.05
CA GLN A 49 -8.57 19.16 9.64
C GLN A 49 -7.50 19.28 10.73
N LYS A 50 -6.38 19.93 10.39
CA LYS A 50 -5.23 20.11 11.28
C LYS A 50 -5.43 21.10 12.45
N SER A 51 -6.60 21.66 12.70
CA SER A 51 -6.69 22.62 13.81
C SER A 51 -8.01 22.81 14.54
N ARG A 52 -9.17 22.32 14.06
CA ARG A 52 -10.46 22.48 14.78
C ARG A 52 -11.49 21.43 14.34
N ALA A 53 -11.31 20.16 14.72
CA ALA A 53 -12.46 19.25 14.76
C ALA A 53 -13.44 19.81 15.81
N SER A 54 -14.42 20.58 15.35
CA SER A 54 -15.21 21.46 16.23
C SER A 54 -16.68 21.08 16.37
N THR A 55 -17.21 20.31 15.43
CA THR A 55 -18.60 19.86 15.47
C THR A 55 -18.71 18.49 16.12
N LYS A 56 -19.70 18.35 17.02
CA LYS A 56 -20.03 17.08 17.67
C LYS A 56 -20.27 15.96 16.65
N GLU A 57 -20.81 16.32 15.50
CA GLU A 57 -21.11 15.47 14.35
C GLU A 57 -19.94 14.61 13.86
N LEU A 58 -18.69 15.09 13.99
CA LEU A 58 -17.50 14.34 13.60
C LEU A 58 -16.84 13.63 14.79
N LEU A 59 -16.88 14.24 15.97
CA LEU A 59 -16.27 13.69 17.18
C LEU A 59 -16.98 12.42 17.65
N ILE A 60 -18.32 12.44 17.66
CA ILE A 60 -19.13 11.36 18.20
C ILE A 60 -18.93 10.07 17.39
N PRO A 61 -19.05 10.05 16.05
CA PRO A 61 -18.81 8.84 15.28
C PRO A 61 -17.40 8.27 15.47
N SER A 62 -16.37 9.12 15.49
CA SER A 62 -14.99 8.65 15.68
C SER A 62 -14.74 8.05 17.07
N ILE A 63 -15.33 8.64 18.13
CA ILE A 63 -15.24 8.08 19.49
C ILE A 63 -16.00 6.75 19.56
N LEU A 64 -17.22 6.69 19.00
CA LEU A 64 -18.02 5.46 18.95
C LEU A 64 -17.30 4.34 18.19
N GLU A 65 -16.71 4.65 17.03
CA GLU A 65 -15.93 3.71 16.21
C GLU A 65 -14.72 3.18 16.97
N ALA A 66 -13.97 4.06 17.64
CA ALA A 66 -12.81 3.66 18.45
C ALA A 66 -13.18 2.75 19.63
N CYS A 67 -14.42 2.84 20.14
CA CYS A 67 -14.92 2.03 21.26
C CYS A 67 -15.71 0.78 20.82
N GLU A 68 -15.92 0.57 19.52
CA GLU A 68 -16.86 -0.44 19.00
C GLU A 68 -16.46 -1.87 19.36
N THR A 69 -15.15 -2.17 19.38
CA THR A 69 -14.65 -3.50 19.80
C THR A 69 -15.03 -3.81 21.24
N GLU A 70 -14.81 -2.88 22.16
CA GLU A 70 -15.15 -3.06 23.58
C GLU A 70 -16.66 -3.09 23.79
N ARG A 71 -17.43 -2.32 23.01
CA ARG A 71 -18.90 -2.40 23.05
C ARG A 71 -19.42 -3.78 22.66
N LYS A 72 -18.85 -4.40 21.63
CA LYS A 72 -19.18 -5.78 21.24
C LYS A 72 -18.82 -6.77 22.33
N LEU A 73 -17.69 -6.59 23.02
CA LEU A 73 -17.29 -7.44 24.14
C LEU A 73 -18.27 -7.30 25.32
N LEU A 74 -18.66 -6.08 25.70
CA LEU A 74 -19.65 -5.84 26.75
C LEU A 74 -21.01 -6.48 26.41
N LEU A 75 -21.44 -6.39 25.15
CA LEU A 75 -22.66 -7.06 24.67
C LEU A 75 -22.53 -8.58 24.74
N LEU A 76 -21.37 -9.12 24.36
CA LEU A 76 -21.10 -10.56 24.49
C LEU A 76 -21.12 -11.00 25.95
N GLU A 77 -20.44 -10.29 26.86
CA GLU A 77 -20.44 -10.56 28.31
C GLU A 77 -21.85 -10.49 28.92
N SER A 78 -22.67 -9.54 28.48
CA SER A 78 -24.08 -9.45 28.92
C SER A 78 -24.94 -10.61 28.41
N ASN A 79 -24.56 -11.23 27.29
CA ASN A 79 -25.27 -12.34 26.66
C ASN A 79 -24.71 -13.72 27.08
N THR A 80 -23.43 -13.84 27.44
CA THR A 80 -22.78 -15.08 27.88
C THR A 80 -23.01 -15.40 29.35
N GLY A 81 -23.72 -14.55 30.11
CA GLY A 81 -24.33 -14.93 31.39
C GLY A 81 -25.35 -16.08 31.30
N ASN A 82 -25.54 -16.71 30.13
CA ASN A 82 -26.50 -17.79 29.93
C ASN A 82 -26.13 -18.88 28.90
N LYS A 83 -24.85 -19.09 28.51
CA LYS A 83 -24.47 -20.28 27.73
C LYS A 83 -22.96 -20.52 27.64
N GLU A 84 -22.55 -21.71 28.08
CA GLU A 84 -21.24 -22.33 27.83
C GLU A 84 -21.10 -22.85 26.40
N GLU A 85 -19.85 -22.84 25.94
CA GLU A 85 -19.20 -23.66 24.89
C GLU A 85 -19.70 -23.60 23.43
N ASN A 86 -18.84 -23.12 22.52
CA ASN A 86 -17.94 -23.95 21.69
C ASN A 86 -17.35 -23.11 20.54
N LYS A 87 -16.05 -23.28 20.25
CA LYS A 87 -15.40 -22.55 19.14
C LYS A 87 -14.37 -23.44 18.45
N ASP A 88 -14.81 -24.13 17.40
CA ASP A 88 -13.94 -24.83 16.47
C ASP A 88 -13.40 -23.87 15.40
N MET A 89 -12.08 -23.94 15.18
CA MET A 89 -11.35 -23.23 14.12
C MET A 89 -11.41 -24.03 12.82
N VAL A 90 -12.05 -23.45 11.80
CA VAL A 90 -11.96 -23.93 10.41
C VAL A 90 -10.76 -23.27 9.73
N THR A 91 -9.73 -24.07 9.46
CA THR A 91 -8.61 -23.70 8.58
C THR A 91 -8.94 -24.04 7.13
N THR A 92 -9.16 -23.01 6.30
CA THR A 92 -9.20 -23.14 4.83
C THR A 92 -7.79 -23.09 4.27
N LYS A 93 -7.27 -24.22 3.81
CA LYS A 93 -6.23 -24.29 2.78
C LYS A 93 -6.94 -24.27 1.44
N ASP A 94 -6.56 -23.37 0.55
CA ASP A 94 -6.61 -23.54 -0.91
C ASP A 94 -5.90 -22.37 -1.58
N THR A 95 -5.13 -22.67 -2.64
CA THR A 95 -5.19 -22.05 -3.98
C THR A 95 -3.84 -22.19 -4.70
N GLU A 96 -3.66 -23.24 -5.50
CA GLU A 96 -2.65 -23.24 -6.58
C GLU A 96 -3.19 -23.69 -7.96
N GLU A 97 -4.45 -24.14 -8.10
CA GLU A 97 -4.99 -24.64 -9.39
C GLU A 97 -5.79 -23.62 -10.25
N ILE A 98 -5.97 -22.36 -9.84
CA ILE A 98 -7.01 -21.45 -10.41
C ILE A 98 -6.53 -20.54 -11.57
N TYR A 99 -5.29 -20.64 -12.06
CA TYR A 99 -4.72 -19.60 -12.94
C TYR A 99 -4.95 -19.76 -14.45
N SER A 100 -5.15 -20.97 -15.00
CA SER A 100 -5.30 -21.15 -16.47
C SER A 100 -6.57 -20.50 -17.03
N ASP A 101 -7.65 -20.56 -16.28
CA ASP A 101 -8.97 -20.12 -16.76
C ASP A 101 -9.09 -18.59 -16.71
N PHE A 102 -8.29 -17.94 -15.87
CA PHE A 102 -8.32 -16.49 -15.70
C PHE A 102 -7.85 -15.73 -16.94
N GLU A 103 -6.71 -16.11 -17.52
CA GLU A 103 -6.17 -15.44 -18.71
C GLU A 103 -7.07 -15.66 -19.93
N THR A 104 -7.65 -16.86 -20.06
CA THR A 104 -8.62 -17.19 -21.11
C THR A 104 -9.86 -16.31 -21.02
N GLU A 105 -10.49 -16.20 -19.85
CA GLU A 105 -11.68 -15.34 -19.68
C GLU A 105 -11.39 -13.86 -19.91
N ILE A 106 -10.24 -13.36 -19.44
CA ILE A 106 -9.82 -11.98 -19.70
C ILE A 106 -9.66 -11.72 -21.21
N ASN A 107 -9.09 -12.67 -21.95
CA ASN A 107 -8.97 -12.61 -23.40
C ASN A 107 -10.32 -12.71 -24.12
N GLU A 108 -11.23 -13.57 -23.66
CA GLU A 108 -12.60 -13.67 -24.19
C GLU A 108 -13.34 -12.34 -24.08
N ILE A 109 -13.32 -11.72 -22.90
CA ILE A 109 -13.95 -10.41 -22.67
C ILE A 109 -13.29 -9.36 -23.56
N ALA A 110 -11.95 -9.31 -23.60
CA ALA A 110 -11.25 -8.35 -24.45
C ALA A 110 -11.61 -8.51 -25.93
N THR A 111 -11.69 -9.75 -26.42
CA THR A 111 -12.07 -10.09 -27.79
C THR A 111 -13.51 -9.70 -28.08
N LYS A 112 -14.46 -10.04 -27.21
CA LYS A 112 -15.87 -9.62 -27.31
C LYS A 112 -16.01 -8.10 -27.44
N PHE A 113 -15.33 -7.33 -26.59
CA PHE A 113 -15.43 -5.87 -26.59
C PHE A 113 -14.61 -5.20 -27.69
N TYR A 114 -13.60 -5.88 -28.25
CA TYR A 114 -12.84 -5.38 -29.38
C TYR A 114 -13.51 -5.71 -30.72
N GLU A 115 -13.82 -6.98 -30.97
CA GLU A 115 -14.26 -7.51 -32.27
C GLU A 115 -15.78 -7.50 -32.40
N GLY A 116 -16.51 -7.63 -31.29
CA GLY A 116 -17.96 -7.79 -31.26
C GLY A 116 -18.39 -9.26 -31.30
N ILE A 117 -19.70 -9.49 -31.34
CA ILE A 117 -20.33 -10.79 -31.59
C ILE A 117 -21.20 -10.62 -32.82
N PHE A 118 -20.81 -11.28 -33.91
CA PHE A 118 -21.53 -11.27 -35.17
C PHE A 118 -22.23 -12.61 -35.38
N ASP A 119 -23.55 -12.58 -35.52
CA ASP A 119 -24.32 -13.76 -35.85
C ASP A 119 -24.25 -14.01 -37.37
N ASN A 120 -23.62 -15.12 -37.73
CA ASN A 120 -23.42 -15.53 -39.11
C ASN A 120 -24.72 -15.97 -39.80
N GLU A 121 -25.75 -16.40 -39.05
CA GLU A 121 -27.03 -16.84 -39.60
C GLU A 121 -27.90 -15.64 -39.95
N SER A 122 -28.14 -14.74 -38.98
CA SER A 122 -28.94 -13.53 -39.22
C SER A 122 -28.20 -12.45 -40.01
N LYS A 123 -26.86 -12.55 -40.14
CA LYS A 123 -25.99 -11.50 -40.68
C LYS A 123 -26.10 -10.18 -39.91
N THR A 124 -26.36 -10.25 -38.61
CA THR A 124 -26.48 -9.08 -37.74
C THR A 124 -25.48 -9.12 -36.58
N TRP A 125 -25.18 -7.96 -36.02
CA TRP A 125 -24.35 -7.86 -34.82
C TRP A 125 -25.24 -8.10 -33.58
N GLU A 126 -24.99 -9.18 -32.84
CA GLU A 126 -25.57 -9.37 -31.50
C GLU A 126 -24.95 -8.39 -30.50
N PHE A 127 -23.66 -8.11 -30.69
CA PHE A 127 -22.93 -7.12 -29.90
C PHE A 127 -21.89 -6.40 -30.77
N LEU A 128 -21.94 -5.08 -30.86
CA LEU A 128 -20.99 -4.30 -31.64
C LEU A 128 -19.73 -4.00 -30.80
N GLY A 129 -18.58 -4.54 -31.20
CA GLY A 129 -17.29 -4.24 -30.58
C GLY A 129 -16.69 -2.90 -31.02
N LEU A 130 -15.57 -2.52 -30.41
CA LEU A 130 -14.85 -1.27 -30.68
C LEU A 130 -14.36 -1.15 -32.13
N LYS A 131 -13.81 -2.22 -32.70
CA LYS A 131 -13.31 -2.28 -34.08
C LYS A 131 -14.42 -2.04 -35.10
N PRO A 132 -15.52 -2.82 -35.14
CA PRO A 132 -16.60 -2.57 -36.08
C PRO A 132 -17.35 -1.25 -35.82
N TYR A 133 -17.43 -0.78 -34.57
CA TYR A 133 -17.91 0.57 -34.25
C TYR A 133 -17.06 1.66 -34.94
N THR A 134 -15.73 1.57 -34.81
CA THR A 134 -14.80 2.52 -35.43
C THR A 134 -14.90 2.48 -36.95
N THR A 135 -15.00 1.30 -37.55
CA THR A 135 -15.22 1.15 -39.00
C THR A 135 -16.50 1.87 -39.44
N ARG A 136 -17.59 1.75 -38.67
CA ARG A 136 -18.85 2.45 -38.97
C ARG A 136 -18.72 3.96 -38.82
N LEU A 137 -17.98 4.46 -37.81
CA LEU A 137 -17.70 5.90 -37.67
C LEU A 137 -17.03 6.45 -38.94
N VAL A 138 -15.99 5.77 -39.42
CA VAL A 138 -15.26 6.16 -40.64
C VAL A 138 -16.19 6.17 -41.85
N THR A 139 -16.95 5.09 -42.06
CA THR A 139 -17.85 4.97 -43.22
C THR A 139 -18.97 6.01 -43.21
N THR A 140 -19.53 6.32 -42.03
CA THR A 140 -20.63 7.28 -41.89
C THR A 140 -20.17 8.72 -41.74
N GLN A 141 -18.86 8.95 -41.57
CA GLN A 141 -18.26 10.26 -41.30
C GLN A 141 -18.90 10.98 -40.09
N GLN A 142 -19.33 10.21 -39.09
CA GLN A 142 -19.90 10.73 -37.85
C GLN A 142 -18.84 10.81 -36.76
N THR A 143 -19.02 11.75 -35.83
CA THR A 143 -18.12 11.92 -34.68
C THR A 143 -18.41 10.94 -33.55
N CYS A 144 -19.63 10.41 -33.46
CA CYS A 144 -20.06 9.43 -32.47
C CYS A 144 -21.30 8.68 -32.97
N LEU A 145 -21.43 7.39 -32.64
CA LEU A 145 -22.65 6.61 -32.88
C LEU A 145 -23.30 6.20 -31.55
N PRO A 146 -24.65 6.04 -31.48
CA PRO A 146 -25.36 5.69 -30.25
C PRO A 146 -24.85 4.41 -29.57
N GLU A 147 -24.34 3.45 -30.33
CA GLU A 147 -23.84 2.17 -29.84
C GLU A 147 -22.68 2.34 -28.85
N PHE A 148 -21.90 3.41 -28.96
CA PHE A 148 -20.84 3.72 -28.00
C PHE A 148 -21.37 3.74 -26.56
N PHE A 149 -22.54 4.32 -26.35
CA PHE A 149 -23.17 4.45 -25.04
C PHE A 149 -23.71 3.11 -24.50
N SER A 150 -23.91 2.11 -25.35
CA SER A 150 -24.32 0.75 -24.96
C SER A 150 -23.12 -0.14 -24.60
N ILE A 151 -21.98 0.05 -25.26
CA ILE A 151 -20.77 -0.76 -25.04
C ILE A 151 -20.22 -0.53 -23.61
N ILE A 152 -20.19 0.72 -23.12
CA ILE A 152 -19.63 1.07 -21.81
C ILE A 152 -20.32 0.37 -20.62
N PRO A 153 -21.67 0.44 -20.44
CA PRO A 153 -22.33 -0.26 -19.35
C PRO A 153 -22.26 -1.78 -19.53
N ALA A 154 -22.31 -2.30 -20.76
CA ALA A 154 -22.14 -3.72 -21.02
C ALA A 154 -20.75 -4.23 -20.56
N PHE A 155 -19.69 -3.45 -20.79
CA PHE A 155 -18.34 -3.76 -20.33
C PHE A 155 -18.28 -3.90 -18.82
N ARG A 156 -18.88 -2.95 -18.10
CA ARG A 156 -18.92 -2.99 -16.64
C ARG A 156 -19.67 -4.23 -16.13
N SER A 157 -20.85 -4.50 -16.67
CA SER A 157 -21.69 -5.64 -16.27
C SER A 157 -20.99 -6.98 -16.51
N GLU A 158 -20.32 -7.14 -17.65
CA GLU A 158 -19.57 -8.37 -17.96
C GLU A 158 -18.45 -8.63 -16.94
N ILE A 159 -17.64 -7.60 -16.62
CA ILE A 159 -16.54 -7.73 -15.65
C ILE A 159 -17.08 -8.12 -14.26
N ILE A 160 -18.16 -7.49 -13.81
CA ILE A 160 -18.74 -7.78 -12.49
C ILE A 160 -19.31 -9.20 -12.47
N SER A 161 -20.12 -9.57 -13.46
CA SER A 161 -20.75 -10.89 -13.56
C SER A 161 -19.72 -12.03 -13.56
N ARG A 162 -18.61 -11.87 -14.30
CA ARG A 162 -17.52 -12.86 -14.37
C ARG A 162 -16.75 -13.02 -13.06
N ILE A 163 -16.69 -11.97 -12.24
CA ILE A 163 -16.06 -12.04 -10.92
C ILE A 163 -17.02 -12.68 -9.91
N GLU A 164 -18.30 -12.32 -9.95
CA GLU A 164 -19.34 -12.87 -9.07
C GLU A 164 -19.56 -14.36 -9.30
N SER A 165 -19.36 -14.88 -10.53
CA SER A 165 -19.42 -16.32 -10.78
C SER A 165 -18.28 -17.10 -10.12
N ARG A 166 -17.14 -16.45 -9.85
CA ARG A 166 -15.93 -17.06 -9.26
C ARG A 166 -15.82 -16.87 -7.76
N CYS A 167 -16.52 -15.89 -7.19
CA CYS A 167 -16.33 -15.44 -5.83
C CYS A 167 -17.67 -15.08 -5.19
N VAL A 168 -17.84 -15.45 -3.92
CA VAL A 168 -19.03 -15.08 -3.12
C VAL A 168 -19.25 -13.55 -3.08
N GLU A 169 -18.17 -12.77 -3.18
CA GLU A 169 -18.23 -11.30 -3.20
C GLU A 169 -17.21 -10.72 -4.19
N ALA A 170 -17.67 -9.83 -5.08
CA ALA A 170 -16.83 -9.13 -6.03
C ALA A 170 -16.04 -8.00 -5.35
N LYS A 171 -14.86 -8.36 -4.81
CA LYS A 171 -13.99 -7.39 -4.12
C LYS A 171 -13.58 -6.25 -5.07
N PRO A 172 -13.63 -4.97 -4.63
CA PRO A 172 -13.26 -3.81 -5.45
C PRO A 172 -11.87 -3.90 -6.11
N ASN A 173 -10.91 -4.55 -5.45
CA ASN A 173 -9.57 -4.77 -6.00
C ASN A 173 -9.56 -5.72 -7.19
N ASN A 174 -10.36 -6.79 -7.14
CA ASN A 174 -10.47 -7.78 -8.22
C ASN A 174 -11.10 -7.12 -9.44
N ILE A 175 -12.21 -6.39 -9.25
CA ILE A 175 -12.90 -5.64 -10.31
C ILE A 175 -11.93 -4.67 -11.00
N SER A 176 -11.22 -3.87 -10.20
CA SER A 176 -10.25 -2.89 -10.71
C SER A 176 -9.10 -3.54 -11.49
N ASN A 177 -8.68 -4.75 -11.09
CA ASN A 177 -7.60 -5.50 -11.74
C ASN A 177 -8.06 -6.10 -13.07
N TRP A 178 -9.21 -6.80 -13.09
CA TRP A 178 -9.82 -7.35 -14.31
C TRP A 178 -10.02 -6.27 -15.37
N ARG A 179 -10.66 -5.16 -14.99
CA ARG A 179 -10.85 -4.01 -15.88
C ARG A 179 -9.53 -3.54 -16.50
N ALA A 180 -8.47 -3.41 -15.70
CA ALA A 180 -7.17 -2.95 -16.20
C ALA A 180 -6.52 -3.94 -17.17
N GLN A 181 -6.63 -5.24 -16.90
CA GLN A 181 -6.07 -6.28 -17.77
C GLN A 181 -6.82 -6.39 -19.09
N VAL A 182 -8.15 -6.41 -19.06
CA VAL A 182 -8.97 -6.42 -20.29
C VAL A 182 -8.67 -5.19 -21.16
N LEU A 183 -8.63 -3.98 -20.56
CA LEU A 183 -8.30 -2.76 -21.30
C LEU A 183 -6.89 -2.82 -21.92
N LYS A 184 -5.91 -3.43 -21.24
CA LYS A 184 -4.55 -3.61 -21.77
C LYS A 184 -4.53 -4.53 -23.00
N ILE A 185 -5.32 -5.60 -23.01
CA ILE A 185 -5.40 -6.51 -24.16
C ILE A 185 -6.12 -5.85 -25.33
N ILE A 186 -7.17 -5.06 -25.06
CA ILE A 186 -7.82 -4.25 -26.10
C ILE A 186 -6.83 -3.24 -26.69
N GLU A 187 -6.02 -2.56 -25.85
CA GLU A 187 -4.97 -1.63 -26.29
C GLU A 187 -3.98 -2.32 -27.24
N GLN A 188 -3.51 -3.53 -26.89
CA GLN A 188 -2.61 -4.31 -27.75
C GLN A 188 -3.25 -4.67 -29.11
N LYS A 189 -4.54 -5.03 -29.12
CA LYS A 189 -5.28 -5.31 -30.35
C LYS A 189 -5.47 -4.03 -31.19
N VAL A 190 -5.75 -2.90 -30.54
CA VAL A 190 -5.85 -1.58 -31.18
C VAL A 190 -4.52 -1.20 -31.82
N ASP A 191 -3.41 -1.29 -31.10
CA ASP A 191 -2.08 -0.94 -31.61
C ASP A 191 -1.71 -1.80 -32.84
N ALA A 192 -2.06 -3.08 -32.83
CA ALA A 192 -1.82 -3.99 -33.96
C ALA A 192 -2.65 -3.65 -35.22
N ASP A 193 -3.87 -3.11 -35.04
CA ASP A 193 -4.78 -2.80 -36.15
C ASP A 193 -4.77 -1.33 -36.57
N ASN A 194 -4.17 -0.43 -35.78
CA ASN A 194 -4.31 1.02 -35.95
C ASN A 194 -3.77 1.54 -37.28
N GLU A 195 -2.78 0.88 -37.88
CA GLU A 195 -2.27 1.20 -39.23
C GLU A 195 -3.34 1.06 -40.33
N ASN A 196 -4.39 0.25 -40.10
CA ASN A 196 -5.48 0.05 -41.05
C ASN A 196 -6.57 1.14 -40.99
N TYR A 197 -6.42 2.13 -40.10
CA TYR A 197 -7.41 3.16 -39.86
C TYR A 197 -6.83 4.55 -40.14
N PRO A 198 -7.55 5.42 -40.88
CA PRO A 198 -7.05 6.76 -41.19
C PRO A 198 -6.91 7.60 -39.91
N ASP A 199 -5.92 8.49 -39.90
CA ASP A 199 -5.69 9.50 -38.84
C ASP A 199 -5.66 8.95 -37.40
N ASN A 200 -5.26 7.68 -37.24
CA ASN A 200 -5.25 6.97 -35.95
C ASN A 200 -6.62 7.01 -35.24
N ILE A 201 -7.72 6.97 -36.01
CA ILE A 201 -9.07 7.05 -35.44
C ILE A 201 -9.38 5.88 -34.51
N LEU A 202 -8.80 4.70 -34.72
CA LEU A 202 -8.96 3.56 -33.83
C LEU A 202 -8.33 3.82 -32.45
N SER A 203 -7.08 4.30 -32.39
CA SER A 203 -6.44 4.69 -31.12
C SER A 203 -7.17 5.83 -30.42
N LYS A 204 -7.67 6.83 -31.16
CA LYS A 204 -8.50 7.91 -30.59
C LYS A 204 -9.79 7.37 -29.98
N THR A 205 -10.51 6.52 -30.72
CA THR A 205 -11.76 5.89 -30.27
C THR A 205 -11.52 4.99 -29.05
N PHE A 206 -10.40 4.26 -29.02
CA PHE A 206 -10.00 3.49 -27.86
C PHE A 206 -9.71 4.36 -26.64
N SER A 207 -9.05 5.52 -26.82
CA SER A 207 -8.82 6.48 -25.73
C SER A 207 -10.14 6.95 -25.11
N ASP A 208 -11.11 7.32 -25.94
CA ASP A 208 -12.45 7.74 -25.47
C ASP A 208 -13.19 6.60 -24.78
N PHE A 209 -13.13 5.39 -25.34
CA PHE A 209 -13.69 4.17 -24.73
C PHE A 209 -13.05 3.90 -23.36
N ARG A 210 -11.72 3.92 -23.27
CA ARG A 210 -10.96 3.71 -22.03
C ARG A 210 -11.34 4.73 -20.97
N ASN A 211 -11.44 6.01 -21.32
CA ASN A 211 -11.83 7.08 -20.40
C ASN A 211 -13.26 6.89 -19.90
N SER A 212 -14.18 6.52 -20.79
CA SER A 212 -15.60 6.27 -20.46
C SER A 212 -15.76 5.05 -19.56
N VAL A 213 -15.04 3.95 -19.84
CA VAL A 213 -14.96 2.78 -18.96
C VAL A 213 -14.36 3.17 -17.62
N GLN A 214 -13.25 3.91 -17.57
CA GLN A 214 -12.67 4.32 -16.29
C GLN A 214 -13.65 5.14 -15.45
N ALA A 215 -14.37 6.07 -16.08
CA ALA A 215 -15.40 6.87 -15.43
C ALA A 215 -16.55 6.02 -14.90
N SER A 216 -16.97 4.99 -15.64
CA SER A 216 -18.04 4.08 -15.20
C SER A 216 -17.68 3.27 -13.96
N PHE A 217 -16.39 3.16 -13.58
CA PHE A 217 -15.88 2.49 -12.37
C PHE A 217 -15.45 3.45 -11.24
N ASN A 218 -15.88 4.72 -11.27
CA ASN A 218 -15.50 5.71 -10.25
C ASN A 218 -16.00 5.38 -8.84
N ASP A 219 -17.16 4.75 -8.71
CA ASP A 219 -17.71 4.23 -7.45
C ASP A 219 -16.80 3.17 -6.82
N ILE A 220 -16.30 2.21 -7.61
CA ILE A 220 -15.34 1.18 -7.15
C ILE A 220 -14.05 1.83 -6.67
N ARG A 221 -13.57 2.87 -7.37
CA ARG A 221 -12.41 3.66 -6.94
C ARG A 221 -12.68 4.38 -5.61
N ARG A 222 -13.88 4.92 -5.42
CA ARG A 222 -14.29 5.58 -4.17
C ARG A 222 -14.29 4.58 -3.00
N ILE A 223 -14.93 3.42 -3.16
CA ILE A 223 -14.97 2.37 -2.13
C ILE A 223 -13.55 1.91 -1.75
N LYS A 224 -12.65 1.77 -2.73
CA LYS A 224 -11.24 1.45 -2.46
C LYS A 224 -10.54 2.52 -1.63
N ALA A 225 -10.80 3.79 -1.93
CA ALA A 225 -10.20 4.91 -1.20
C ALA A 225 -10.73 4.98 0.24
N GLU A 226 -12.04 4.79 0.44
CA GLU A 226 -12.67 4.73 1.75
C GLU A 226 -12.07 3.60 2.60
N LYS A 227 -12.06 2.37 2.08
CA LYS A 227 -11.46 1.21 2.76
C LYS A 227 -9.96 1.38 3.03
N SER A 228 -9.23 2.05 2.13
CA SER A 228 -7.81 2.35 2.35
C SER A 228 -7.62 3.35 3.50
N ASN A 229 -8.47 4.37 3.59
CA ASN A 229 -8.43 5.36 4.66
C ASN A 229 -8.85 4.73 6.00
N GLU A 230 -9.89 3.90 6.03
CA GLU A 230 -10.31 3.14 7.22
C GLU A 230 -9.17 2.26 7.75
N ASN A 231 -8.48 1.53 6.85
CA ASN A 231 -7.33 0.72 7.22
C ASN A 231 -6.14 1.55 7.72
N LEU A 232 -5.90 2.71 7.12
CA LEU A 232 -4.84 3.63 7.55
C LEU A 232 -5.15 4.18 8.95
N ASN A 233 -6.39 4.62 9.17
CA ASN A 233 -6.85 5.12 10.46
C ASN A 233 -6.79 4.03 11.54
N THR A 234 -7.27 2.83 11.23
CA THR A 234 -7.16 1.67 12.13
C THR A 234 -5.71 1.40 12.51
N ARG A 235 -4.78 1.47 11.55
CA ARG A 235 -3.34 1.30 11.83
C ARG A 235 -2.83 2.42 12.74
N SER A 236 -3.03 3.67 12.35
CA SER A 236 -2.56 4.85 13.10
C SER A 236 -3.12 4.90 14.53
N ASN A 237 -4.41 4.59 14.71
CA ASN A 237 -5.06 4.56 16.03
C ASN A 237 -4.62 3.38 16.91
N ASN A 238 -3.91 2.41 16.33
CA ASN A 238 -3.30 1.29 17.03
C ASN A 238 -1.78 1.30 16.86
N ALA A 239 -1.15 2.44 16.54
CA ALA A 239 0.30 2.51 16.44
C ALA A 239 0.94 2.21 17.80
N ILE A 240 2.05 1.47 17.80
CA ILE A 240 2.73 1.03 19.02
C ILE A 240 4.01 1.82 19.29
N ASN A 241 4.26 2.13 20.55
CA ASN A 241 5.52 2.74 20.96
C ASN A 241 6.65 1.70 20.97
N ILE A 242 7.81 2.05 20.39
CA ILE A 242 8.96 1.16 20.27
C ILE A 242 10.28 1.90 20.57
N LYS A 243 11.28 1.17 21.07
CA LYS A 243 12.67 1.63 21.16
C LYS A 243 13.54 0.84 20.19
N VAL A 244 14.33 1.53 19.38
CA VAL A 244 15.01 0.96 18.19
C VAL A 244 16.53 1.19 18.16
N SER A 245 17.11 1.85 19.17
CA SER A 245 18.58 2.03 19.26
C SER A 245 19.33 0.69 19.20
N GLY A 246 18.83 -0.35 19.86
CA GLY A 246 19.37 -1.71 19.78
C GLY A 246 19.34 -2.29 18.36
N LEU A 247 18.26 -2.05 17.61
CA LEU A 247 18.10 -2.48 16.22
C LEU A 247 19.13 -1.79 15.30
N ILE A 248 19.31 -0.48 15.44
CA ILE A 248 20.26 0.30 14.61
C ILE A 248 21.70 -0.11 14.92
N ASN A 249 22.06 -0.27 16.21
CA ASN A 249 23.38 -0.77 16.61
C ASN A 249 23.65 -2.18 16.07
N TRP A 250 22.66 -3.07 16.12
CA TRP A 250 22.79 -4.40 15.54
C TRP A 250 23.01 -4.33 14.02
N ALA A 251 22.21 -3.52 13.29
CA ALA A 251 22.33 -3.40 11.85
C ALA A 251 23.70 -2.82 11.44
N LYS A 252 24.17 -1.79 12.15
CA LYS A 252 25.54 -1.25 12.02
C LYS A 252 26.58 -2.34 12.22
N GLY A 253 26.52 -3.05 13.35
CA GLY A 253 27.46 -4.13 13.67
C GLY A 253 27.45 -5.27 12.66
N ARG A 254 26.29 -5.59 12.07
CA ARG A 254 26.13 -6.63 11.04
C ARG A 254 26.79 -6.22 9.71
N LEU A 255 26.75 -4.94 9.33
CA LEU A 255 27.40 -4.48 8.11
C LEU A 255 28.90 -4.21 8.30
N THR A 256 29.34 -3.80 9.49
CA THR A 256 30.78 -3.66 9.78
C THR A 256 31.48 -5.01 9.95
N HIS A 257 30.75 -6.06 10.34
CA HIS A 257 31.27 -7.42 10.50
C HIS A 257 30.45 -8.38 9.64
N LEU A 258 30.66 -8.27 8.33
CA LEU A 258 29.96 -9.10 7.34
C LEU A 258 30.22 -10.59 7.62
N PRO A 259 29.19 -11.45 7.54
CA PRO A 259 29.36 -12.86 7.76
C PRO A 259 30.21 -13.48 6.65
N GLU A 260 31.09 -14.42 7.01
CA GLU A 260 31.86 -15.20 6.04
C GLU A 260 30.92 -16.06 5.18
N SER A 261 29.98 -16.74 5.85
CA SER A 261 29.01 -17.64 5.22
C SER A 261 27.85 -16.90 4.55
N SER A 262 27.48 -17.35 3.35
CA SER A 262 26.33 -16.84 2.60
C SER A 262 24.97 -17.20 3.23
N SER A 263 24.92 -18.07 4.24
CA SER A 263 23.69 -18.51 4.89
C SER A 263 22.97 -17.40 5.66
N LYS A 264 23.68 -16.32 6.03
CA LYS A 264 23.16 -15.17 6.77
C LYS A 264 22.83 -13.96 5.88
N TRP A 265 22.61 -14.19 4.58
CA TRP A 265 22.35 -13.12 3.63
C TRP A 265 21.09 -12.30 3.97
N GLN A 266 20.09 -12.92 4.60
CA GLN A 266 18.86 -12.26 5.05
C GLN A 266 19.16 -11.18 6.09
N GLU A 267 20.09 -11.45 7.01
CA GLU A 267 20.49 -10.49 8.04
C GLU A 267 21.20 -9.28 7.42
N VAL A 268 22.07 -9.52 6.42
CA VAL A 268 22.75 -8.44 5.68
C VAL A 268 21.73 -7.58 4.92
N ALA A 269 20.78 -8.21 4.22
CA ALA A 269 19.72 -7.51 3.51
C ALA A 269 18.81 -6.69 4.46
N ILE A 270 18.44 -7.24 5.61
CA ILE A 270 17.62 -6.53 6.60
C ILE A 270 18.39 -5.37 7.23
N ALA A 271 19.68 -5.54 7.54
CA ALA A 271 20.52 -4.45 8.03
C ALA A 271 20.58 -3.30 7.01
N LEU A 272 20.73 -3.60 5.72
CA LEU A 272 20.66 -2.59 4.65
C LEU A 272 19.30 -1.87 4.62
N MET A 273 18.18 -2.59 4.76
CA MET A 273 16.85 -1.97 4.81
C MET A 273 16.68 -1.03 6.02
N ILE A 274 17.20 -1.42 7.18
CA ILE A 274 17.13 -0.62 8.42
C ILE A 274 17.92 0.68 8.26
N LEU A 275 19.16 0.61 7.76
CA LEU A 275 20.04 1.78 7.72
C LEU A 275 19.75 2.75 6.56
N THR A 276 19.10 2.28 5.49
CA THR A 276 18.83 3.08 4.27
C THR A 276 17.35 3.44 4.06
N GLY A 277 16.43 2.77 4.77
CA GLY A 277 14.99 2.88 4.53
C GLY A 277 14.52 2.45 3.14
N ARG A 278 15.36 1.79 2.34
CA ARG A 278 14.98 1.32 1.01
C ARG A 278 14.04 0.12 1.10
N ARG A 279 13.20 -0.06 0.07
CA ARG A 279 12.26 -1.18 0.00
C ARG A 279 13.03 -2.49 -0.13
N GLN A 280 12.43 -3.57 0.36
CA GLN A 280 12.95 -4.92 0.19
C GLN A 280 13.31 -5.21 -1.28
N SER A 281 12.39 -4.92 -2.21
CA SER A 281 12.63 -5.13 -3.63
C SER A 281 13.76 -4.26 -4.19
N GLU A 282 13.98 -3.05 -3.67
CA GLU A 282 15.09 -2.19 -4.10
C GLU A 282 16.42 -2.80 -3.69
N ILE A 283 16.60 -3.11 -2.39
CA ILE A 283 17.83 -3.74 -1.87
C ILE A 283 18.14 -5.05 -2.61
N MET A 284 17.11 -5.86 -2.85
CA MET A 284 17.27 -7.18 -3.46
C MET A 284 17.34 -7.16 -4.99
N SER A 285 17.12 -6.02 -5.65
CA SER A 285 17.25 -5.91 -7.12
C SER A 285 17.86 -4.59 -7.57
N SER A 286 17.09 -3.50 -7.60
CA SER A 286 17.40 -2.30 -8.39
C SER A 286 18.34 -1.30 -7.72
N ALA A 287 18.53 -1.37 -6.40
CA ALA A 287 19.28 -0.37 -5.66
C ALA A 287 20.74 -0.27 -6.13
N LYS A 288 21.17 0.96 -6.44
CA LYS A 288 22.57 1.31 -6.61
C LYS A 288 22.89 2.45 -5.64
N PHE A 289 24.04 2.36 -5.00
CA PHE A 289 24.52 3.37 -4.06
C PHE A 289 25.90 3.85 -4.47
N THR A 290 26.12 5.15 -4.41
CA THR A 290 27.39 5.82 -4.72
C THR A 290 27.80 6.73 -3.55
N PRO A 291 29.10 6.79 -3.21
CA PRO A 291 29.58 7.65 -2.13
C PRO A 291 29.47 9.12 -2.50
N VAL A 292 29.07 9.97 -1.55
CA VAL A 292 28.94 11.43 -1.72
C VAL A 292 29.96 12.22 -0.88
N GLY A 293 31.06 11.57 -0.49
CA GLY A 293 32.14 12.20 0.29
C GLY A 293 31.84 12.34 1.79
N SER A 294 30.80 11.69 2.31
CA SER A 294 30.46 11.67 3.74
C SER A 294 30.01 10.27 4.17
N ASP A 295 30.32 9.89 5.42
CA ASP A 295 29.99 8.57 5.97
C ASP A 295 28.52 8.42 6.39
N ASN A 296 27.76 9.52 6.46
CA ASN A 296 26.36 9.51 6.86
C ASN A 296 25.39 9.68 5.69
N LYS A 297 25.88 9.68 4.44
CA LYS A 297 25.04 9.81 3.24
C LYS A 297 25.54 8.96 2.09
N LEU A 298 24.61 8.58 1.22
CA LEU A 298 24.89 7.96 -0.07
C LEU A 298 23.96 8.57 -1.11
N GLU A 299 24.42 8.63 -2.35
CA GLU A 299 23.53 8.86 -3.49
C GLU A 299 22.89 7.51 -3.87
N PHE A 300 21.58 7.52 -4.12
CA PHE A 300 20.77 6.34 -4.39
C PHE A 300 20.08 6.46 -5.75
N SER A 301 20.13 5.37 -6.53
CA SER A 301 19.32 5.19 -7.75
C SER A 301 18.67 3.81 -7.79
N GLY A 302 17.75 3.62 -8.75
CA GLY A 302 16.95 2.40 -8.85
C GLY A 302 15.69 2.40 -7.97
N GLN A 303 15.10 3.58 -7.77
CA GLN A 303 13.83 3.75 -7.06
C GLN A 303 12.69 3.02 -7.77
N LEU A 304 11.94 2.18 -7.03
CA LEU A 304 10.79 1.44 -7.57
C LEU A 304 9.45 2.16 -7.31
N LYS A 305 8.38 1.61 -7.91
CA LYS A 305 6.99 2.11 -7.85
C LYS A 305 6.82 3.52 -8.42
N ARG A 306 7.50 3.79 -9.52
CA ARG A 306 7.33 4.99 -10.35
C ARG A 306 6.49 4.70 -11.58
N HIS A 307 6.00 5.73 -12.25
CA HIS A 307 5.45 5.58 -13.59
C HIS A 307 6.59 5.61 -14.62
N ALA A 308 6.40 5.02 -15.80
CA ALA A 308 7.45 4.92 -16.81
C ALA A 308 8.00 6.29 -17.27
N GLU A 309 7.17 7.33 -17.15
CA GLU A 309 7.49 8.72 -17.50
C GLU A 309 8.27 9.46 -16.40
N ASP A 310 8.30 8.92 -15.18
CA ASP A 310 9.01 9.53 -14.05
C ASP A 310 10.46 9.02 -14.02
N SER A 311 11.36 9.60 -14.82
CA SER A 311 12.80 9.40 -14.59
C SER A 311 13.18 10.13 -13.30
N ILE A 312 13.86 9.42 -12.40
CA ILE A 312 14.43 10.01 -11.20
C ILE A 312 15.92 9.86 -11.30
N GLU A 313 16.57 10.99 -11.44
CA GLU A 313 17.99 11.11 -11.23
C GLU A 313 18.35 10.59 -9.84
N ALA A 314 19.56 10.07 -9.72
CA ALA A 314 20.05 9.61 -8.43
C ALA A 314 19.93 10.75 -7.40
N PHE A 315 19.59 10.41 -6.15
CA PHE A 315 19.38 11.41 -5.10
C PHE A 315 20.03 11.00 -3.79
N GLU A 316 20.48 12.01 -3.05
CA GLU A 316 21.13 11.81 -1.76
C GLU A 316 20.14 11.31 -0.69
N ILE A 317 20.53 10.25 0.02
CA ILE A 317 19.83 9.74 1.20
C ILE A 317 20.78 9.69 2.41
N PRO A 318 20.29 10.02 3.61
CA PRO A 318 21.05 9.77 4.83
C PRO A 318 21.12 8.28 5.18
N ILE A 319 22.18 7.90 5.89
CA ILE A 319 22.42 6.54 6.38
C ILE A 319 22.43 6.57 7.90
N LEU A 320 21.50 5.87 8.52
CA LEU A 320 21.49 5.73 9.99
C LEU A 320 22.77 5.00 10.44
N GLY A 321 23.32 5.40 11.59
CA GLY A 321 24.53 4.77 12.14
C GLY A 321 25.88 5.24 11.58
N ASN A 322 25.89 6.22 10.66
CA ASN A 322 27.12 6.77 10.05
C ASN A 322 28.01 5.67 9.41
N THR A 323 27.41 4.86 8.54
CA THR A 323 28.02 3.63 7.99
C THR A 323 27.93 3.52 6.47
N ALA A 324 28.11 4.61 5.73
CA ALA A 324 28.03 4.60 4.27
C ALA A 324 28.95 3.54 3.63
N SER A 325 30.21 3.45 4.05
CA SER A 325 31.14 2.43 3.53
C SER A 325 30.64 1.01 3.79
N ALA A 326 30.16 0.72 5.01
CA ALA A 326 29.66 -0.62 5.35
C ALA A 326 28.37 -0.97 4.58
N VAL A 327 27.54 0.02 4.23
CA VAL A 327 26.39 -0.18 3.33
C VAL A 327 26.85 -0.58 1.93
N LEU A 328 27.85 0.11 1.37
CA LEU A 328 28.42 -0.24 0.07
C LEU A 328 29.03 -1.65 0.07
N GLU A 329 29.77 -2.00 1.12
CA GLU A 329 30.34 -3.34 1.30
C GLU A 329 29.26 -4.42 1.44
N GLY A 330 28.20 -4.16 2.20
CA GLY A 330 27.06 -5.07 2.34
C GLY A 330 26.33 -5.32 1.02
N MET A 331 26.15 -4.28 0.20
CA MET A 331 25.56 -4.40 -1.14
C MET A 331 26.43 -5.25 -2.06
N LYS A 332 27.74 -4.98 -2.09
CA LYS A 332 28.72 -5.76 -2.86
C LYS A 332 28.75 -7.22 -2.38
N TRP A 333 28.68 -7.44 -1.07
CA TRP A 333 28.67 -8.78 -0.47
C TRP A 333 27.46 -9.61 -0.94
N LEU A 334 26.27 -9.00 -1.00
CA LEU A 334 25.06 -9.66 -1.50
C LEU A 334 25.17 -10.00 -2.99
N GLU A 335 25.77 -9.10 -3.77
CA GLU A 335 25.95 -9.27 -5.21
C GLU A 335 26.93 -10.40 -5.55
N VAL A 336 28.12 -10.40 -4.94
CA VAL A 336 29.16 -11.44 -5.13
C VAL A 336 28.65 -12.84 -4.76
N ARG A 337 27.66 -12.94 -3.86
CA ARG A 337 27.05 -14.21 -3.42
C ARG A 337 25.74 -14.55 -4.14
N GLU A 338 25.40 -13.83 -5.20
CA GLU A 338 24.21 -14.05 -6.03
C GLU A 338 22.90 -14.01 -5.22
N LYS A 339 22.87 -13.15 -4.19
CA LYS A 339 21.70 -12.95 -3.33
C LYS A 339 20.83 -11.80 -3.79
N ARG A 340 21.07 -11.24 -4.98
CA ARG A 340 20.25 -10.20 -5.62
C ARG A 340 19.76 -10.66 -6.99
N ALA A 341 18.59 -10.18 -7.41
CA ALA A 341 18.12 -10.31 -8.78
C ALA A 341 18.51 -9.02 -9.54
N ILE A 342 19.65 -9.04 -10.22
CA ILE A 342 20.14 -7.88 -10.97
C ILE A 342 19.27 -7.69 -12.23
N PRO A 343 18.78 -6.48 -12.53
CA PRO A 343 18.05 -6.22 -13.76
C PRO A 343 18.97 -6.38 -14.98
N GLU A 344 18.38 -6.81 -16.11
CA GLU A 344 19.09 -7.03 -17.37
C GLU A 344 19.67 -5.70 -17.93
N ASP A 345 18.95 -4.60 -17.74
CA ASP A 345 19.35 -3.24 -18.12
C ASP A 345 18.73 -2.20 -17.17
N GLU A 346 18.94 -0.91 -17.46
CA GLU A 346 18.40 0.20 -16.65
C GLU A 346 16.95 0.57 -16.98
N SER A 347 16.31 -0.10 -17.95
CA SER A 347 14.93 0.19 -18.32
C SER A 347 13.97 -0.08 -17.16
N PHE A 348 12.91 0.72 -17.12
CA PHE A 348 11.85 0.59 -16.14
C PHE A 348 11.27 -0.84 -16.08
N THR A 349 11.05 -1.45 -17.26
CA THR A 349 10.52 -2.81 -17.38
C THR A 349 11.48 -3.86 -16.80
N ALA A 350 12.77 -3.77 -17.10
CA ALA A 350 13.77 -4.69 -16.56
C ALA A 350 13.89 -4.57 -15.03
N GLN A 351 13.89 -3.34 -14.50
CA GLN A 351 13.89 -3.10 -13.06
C GLN A 351 12.66 -3.69 -12.36
N GLN A 352 11.47 -3.54 -12.94
CA GLN A 352 10.24 -4.14 -12.39
C GLN A 352 10.25 -5.66 -12.43
N LYS A 353 10.68 -6.26 -13.56
CA LYS A 353 10.81 -7.71 -13.71
C LYS A 353 11.77 -8.30 -12.68
N ALA A 354 12.93 -7.67 -12.49
CA ALA A 354 13.91 -8.06 -11.48
C ALA A 354 13.38 -7.90 -10.04
N ALA A 355 12.68 -6.80 -9.76
CA ALA A 355 12.03 -6.57 -8.47
C ALA A 355 10.97 -7.62 -8.15
N LYS A 356 10.15 -8.02 -9.14
CA LYS A 356 9.18 -9.10 -8.98
C LYS A 356 9.89 -10.42 -8.70
N LYS A 357 10.91 -10.77 -9.50
CA LYS A 357 11.72 -11.99 -9.29
C LYS A 357 12.35 -12.03 -7.90
N ALA A 358 12.89 -10.91 -7.43
CA ALA A 358 13.44 -10.79 -6.07
C ALA A 358 12.36 -10.96 -5.01
N HIS A 359 11.17 -10.36 -5.19
CA HIS A 359 10.06 -10.52 -4.28
C HIS A 359 9.61 -11.99 -4.18
N ASP A 360 9.35 -12.64 -5.31
CA ASP A 360 8.90 -14.02 -5.37
C ASP A 360 9.93 -14.97 -4.72
N LYS A 361 11.22 -14.75 -4.97
CA LYS A 361 12.30 -15.61 -4.47
C LYS A 361 12.63 -15.40 -2.99
N TYR A 362 12.60 -14.16 -2.50
CA TYR A 362 13.23 -13.81 -1.21
C TYR A 362 12.25 -13.33 -0.13
N SER A 363 11.02 -12.91 -0.47
CA SER A 363 10.10 -12.26 0.48
C SER A 363 9.76 -13.11 1.69
N ARG A 364 9.50 -14.42 1.50
CA ARG A 364 9.20 -15.34 2.60
C ARG A 364 10.33 -15.40 3.62
N TYR A 365 11.56 -15.67 3.15
CA TYR A 365 12.74 -15.80 4.01
C TYR A 365 13.06 -14.50 4.76
N LEU A 366 12.95 -13.36 4.07
CA LEU A 366 13.17 -12.06 4.68
C LEU A 366 12.10 -11.74 5.72
N SER A 367 10.84 -12.10 5.47
CA SER A 367 9.76 -11.90 6.43
C SER A 367 9.95 -12.75 7.69
N GLU A 368 10.41 -13.98 7.59
CA GLU A 368 10.67 -14.84 8.75
C GLU A 368 11.81 -14.26 9.62
N VAL A 369 12.94 -13.91 9.00
CA VAL A 369 14.09 -13.35 9.72
C VAL A 369 13.80 -11.94 10.28
N ALA A 370 13.00 -11.14 9.58
CA ALA A 370 12.57 -9.83 10.07
C ALA A 370 11.83 -9.92 11.40
N LYS A 371 10.97 -10.93 11.60
CA LYS A 371 10.27 -11.16 12.86
C LYS A 371 11.24 -11.42 14.01
N THR A 372 12.16 -12.34 13.80
CA THR A 372 13.21 -12.69 14.79
C THR A 372 14.06 -11.48 15.16
N ILE A 373 14.43 -10.64 14.19
CA ILE A 373 15.19 -9.41 14.43
C ILE A 373 14.36 -8.40 15.22
N CYS A 374 13.08 -8.21 14.87
CA CYS A 374 12.19 -7.31 15.61
C CYS A 374 12.06 -7.75 17.07
N ASP A 375 11.79 -9.04 17.32
CA ASP A 375 11.61 -9.57 18.68
C ASP A 375 12.87 -9.43 19.54
N LYS A 376 14.04 -9.52 18.92
CA LYS A 376 15.31 -9.50 19.64
C LYS A 376 15.83 -8.08 19.92
N TYR A 377 15.62 -7.15 19.00
CA TYR A 377 16.31 -5.84 19.04
C TYR A 377 15.38 -4.64 19.11
N ILE A 378 14.06 -4.82 19.01
CA ILE A 378 13.09 -3.77 19.26
C ILE A 378 12.45 -4.02 20.62
N ILE A 379 12.51 -3.02 21.49
CA ILE A 379 11.85 -3.07 22.79
C ILE A 379 10.47 -2.43 22.63
N LEU A 380 9.44 -3.22 22.90
CA LEU A 380 8.05 -2.75 22.96
C LEU A 380 7.78 -2.05 24.29
N ASP A 381 6.83 -1.12 24.30
CA ASP A 381 6.21 -0.64 25.52
C ASP A 381 5.45 -1.78 26.24
N SER A 382 5.26 -1.68 27.57
CA SER A 382 4.89 -2.83 28.43
C SER A 382 3.59 -3.56 28.07
N ASP A 383 2.70 -2.91 27.31
CA ASP A 383 1.40 -3.45 26.91
C ASP A 383 1.22 -3.51 25.38
N ALA A 384 2.28 -3.23 24.61
CA ALA A 384 2.23 -3.27 23.15
C ALA A 384 2.39 -4.70 22.60
N THR A 385 1.74 -4.96 21.46
CA THR A 385 1.83 -6.25 20.75
C THR A 385 2.13 -6.03 19.26
N TRP A 386 2.84 -7.00 18.68
CA TRP A 386 3.08 -7.04 17.24
C TRP A 386 1.83 -7.37 16.42
N LEU A 387 0.75 -7.80 17.05
CA LEU A 387 -0.50 -8.17 16.38
C LEU A 387 -1.46 -6.98 16.33
N ASN A 388 -1.92 -6.63 15.13
CA ASN A 388 -2.92 -5.61 14.89
C ASN A 388 -4.26 -6.27 14.51
N PRO A 389 -5.37 -6.02 15.23
CA PRO A 389 -6.67 -6.53 14.82
C PRO A 389 -7.14 -5.83 13.53
N GLU A 390 -7.52 -6.61 12.52
CA GLU A 390 -8.22 -6.11 11.34
C GLU A 390 -9.74 -6.07 11.59
N ALA A 391 -10.47 -5.27 10.81
CA ALA A 391 -11.94 -5.24 10.83
C ALA A 391 -12.58 -6.62 10.56
N SER A 392 -11.84 -7.53 9.92
CA SER A 392 -12.26 -8.93 9.68
C SER A 392 -12.18 -9.82 10.94
N GLY A 393 -11.63 -9.32 12.04
CA GLY A 393 -11.29 -10.10 13.23
C GLY A 393 -9.98 -10.88 13.11
N LYS A 394 -9.31 -10.85 11.95
CA LYS A 394 -7.98 -11.46 11.79
C LYS A 394 -6.91 -10.60 12.45
N MET A 395 -5.94 -11.24 13.08
CA MET A 395 -4.76 -10.56 13.61
C MET A 395 -3.68 -10.47 12.53
N LYS A 396 -3.20 -9.26 12.26
CA LYS A 396 -2.13 -8.98 11.31
C LYS A 396 -0.82 -8.68 12.04
N ASP A 397 0.24 -9.38 11.67
CA ASP A 397 1.58 -9.16 12.21
C ASP A 397 2.20 -7.88 11.61
N ARG A 398 2.67 -6.97 12.48
CA ARG A 398 3.33 -5.72 12.11
C ARG A 398 4.79 -5.91 11.67
N ARG A 399 5.43 -7.01 12.11
CA ARG A 399 6.86 -7.30 11.86
C ARG A 399 7.09 -7.76 10.43
N THR A 400 7.02 -6.79 9.52
CA THR A 400 7.29 -6.97 8.09
C THR A 400 8.52 -6.16 7.70
N CYS A 401 9.15 -6.46 6.57
CA CYS A 401 10.24 -5.62 6.06
C CYS A 401 9.82 -4.16 5.81
N HIS A 402 8.52 -3.89 5.67
CA HIS A 402 8.01 -2.52 5.55
C HIS A 402 8.18 -1.71 6.84
N LEU A 403 8.13 -2.36 8.00
CA LEU A 403 8.31 -1.72 9.31
C LEU A 403 9.66 -1.00 9.40
N PHE A 404 10.74 -1.60 8.87
CA PHE A 404 12.07 -0.98 8.89
C PHE A 404 12.10 0.35 8.13
N ARG A 405 11.33 0.47 7.05
CA ARG A 405 11.20 1.73 6.32
C ARG A 405 10.41 2.77 7.12
N GLN A 406 9.41 2.36 7.90
CA GLN A 406 8.67 3.28 8.78
C GLN A 406 9.57 3.78 9.92
N ILE A 407 10.31 2.87 10.57
CA ILE A 407 11.31 3.20 11.59
C ILE A 407 12.33 4.20 11.02
N TYR A 408 12.90 3.91 9.83
CA TYR A 408 13.82 4.83 9.17
C TYR A 408 13.18 6.20 8.93
N GLY A 409 11.94 6.25 8.45
CA GLY A 409 11.21 7.51 8.23
C GLY A 409 11.07 8.34 9.49
N GLN A 410 10.78 7.72 10.63
CA GLN A 410 10.67 8.43 11.90
C GLN A 410 12.00 8.88 12.46
N CYS A 411 13.08 8.13 12.22
CA CYS A 411 14.41 8.50 12.68
C CYS A 411 15.08 9.56 11.81
N VAL A 412 14.90 9.53 10.49
CA VAL A 412 15.73 10.32 9.57
C VAL A 412 15.54 11.83 9.74
N TYR A 413 14.31 12.28 9.97
CA TYR A 413 14.04 13.71 10.16
C TYR A 413 14.69 14.26 11.45
N PRO A 414 14.39 13.73 12.65
CA PRO A 414 14.99 14.25 13.87
C PRO A 414 16.51 14.09 13.91
N VAL A 415 17.06 13.03 13.30
CA VAL A 415 18.52 12.80 13.32
C VAL A 415 19.28 13.76 12.42
N PHE A 416 18.79 14.02 11.20
CA PHE A 416 19.58 14.76 10.19
C PHE A 416 19.02 16.13 9.80
N PHE A 417 17.74 16.40 10.08
CA PHE A 417 17.04 17.54 9.50
C PHE A 417 16.26 18.41 10.49
N GLU A 418 16.20 18.06 11.78
CA GLU A 418 15.48 18.84 12.80
C GLU A 418 15.88 20.33 12.79
N ASN A 419 17.18 20.59 12.61
CA ASN A 419 17.75 21.94 12.58
C ASN A 419 17.88 22.53 11.17
N SER A 420 17.37 21.86 10.14
CA SER A 420 17.51 22.31 8.74
C SER A 420 16.50 23.37 8.28
N GLY A 421 15.46 23.63 9.09
CA GLY A 421 14.31 24.46 8.70
C GLY A 421 13.37 23.82 7.66
N ARG A 422 13.70 22.63 7.14
CA ARG A 422 12.84 21.91 6.19
C ARG A 422 11.64 21.28 6.91
N LYS A 423 10.50 21.25 6.23
CA LYS A 423 9.28 20.58 6.73
C LYS A 423 9.46 19.07 6.67
N ILE A 424 9.05 18.36 7.72
CA ILE A 424 9.13 16.89 7.81
C ILE A 424 8.56 16.18 6.57
N ASN A 425 7.36 16.55 6.11
CA ASN A 425 6.74 15.92 4.93
C ASN A 425 7.57 16.09 3.65
N GLN A 426 8.26 17.22 3.49
CA GLN A 426 9.14 17.45 2.34
C GLN A 426 10.37 16.54 2.44
N VAL A 427 11.03 16.52 3.60
CA VAL A 427 12.19 15.64 3.85
C VAL A 427 11.83 14.17 3.61
N LEU A 428 10.72 13.70 4.16
CA LEU A 428 10.28 12.32 3.97
C LEU A 428 9.95 12.02 2.51
N THR A 429 9.37 12.97 1.77
CA THR A 429 9.09 12.78 0.34
C THR A 429 10.38 12.63 -0.45
N ASP A 430 11.34 13.51 -0.22
CA ASP A 430 12.62 13.54 -0.93
C ASP A 430 13.45 12.29 -0.60
N VAL A 431 13.69 12.02 0.69
CA VAL A 431 14.52 10.90 1.14
C VAL A 431 13.89 9.55 0.78
N MET A 432 12.56 9.41 0.85
CA MET A 432 11.89 8.16 0.50
C MET A 432 11.68 7.99 -1.01
N GLY A 433 12.02 8.99 -1.82
CA GLY A 433 11.75 9.00 -3.25
C GLY A 433 10.26 8.80 -3.50
N HIS A 434 9.41 9.69 -2.97
CA HIS A 434 8.00 9.84 -3.37
C HIS A 434 7.87 10.96 -4.42
N SER A 435 6.72 11.09 -5.10
CA SER A 435 6.56 12.18 -6.06
C SER A 435 6.35 13.50 -5.31
N ASN A 436 6.84 14.61 -5.88
CA ASN A 436 6.70 15.92 -5.27
C ASN A 436 5.29 16.52 -5.41
N THR A 437 4.32 15.75 -5.89
CA THR A 437 2.91 16.13 -5.92
C THR A 437 2.37 16.32 -4.49
N ALA A 438 1.49 17.31 -4.29
CA ALA A 438 0.97 17.62 -2.95
C ALA A 438 0.23 16.43 -2.30
N SER A 439 -0.48 15.63 -3.11
CA SER A 439 -1.15 14.41 -2.65
C SER A 439 -0.14 13.36 -2.18
N SER A 440 0.93 13.11 -2.94
CA SER A 440 1.96 12.14 -2.54
C SER A 440 2.71 12.57 -1.29
N ARG A 441 2.99 13.88 -1.11
CA ARG A 441 3.66 14.38 0.09
C ARG A 441 2.88 14.11 1.37
N ARG A 442 1.55 14.27 1.30
CA ARG A 442 0.66 14.04 2.45
C ARG A 442 0.58 12.54 2.78
N HIS A 443 0.31 11.71 1.79
CA HIS A 443 0.15 10.26 2.00
C HIS A 443 1.46 9.56 2.41
N ALA A 444 2.61 10.07 1.98
CA ALA A 444 3.91 9.52 2.35
C ALA A 444 4.14 9.59 3.86
N ALA A 445 3.98 10.77 4.47
CA ALA A 445 4.18 10.96 5.90
C ALA A 445 3.19 10.13 6.72
N GLU A 446 1.90 10.17 6.35
CA GLU A 446 0.84 9.41 7.02
C GLU A 446 1.13 7.88 7.02
N ALA A 447 1.73 7.35 5.95
CA ALA A 447 2.08 5.93 5.87
C ALA A 447 3.25 5.52 6.79
N TYR A 448 4.17 6.43 7.12
CA TYR A 448 5.35 6.13 7.95
C TYR A 448 5.09 6.28 9.46
N ASP A 449 4.03 6.99 9.83
CA ASP A 449 3.56 7.11 11.23
C ASP A 449 2.41 6.13 11.54
N ALA A 450 2.10 5.23 10.61
CA ALA A 450 0.88 4.41 10.71
C ALA A 450 0.98 3.23 11.69
N ASP A 451 2.15 2.61 11.88
CA ASP A 451 2.21 1.35 12.64
C ASP A 451 2.95 1.43 13.98
N CYS A 452 3.85 2.40 14.16
CA CYS A 452 4.65 2.53 15.37
C CYS A 452 5.08 3.99 15.63
N PHE A 453 5.63 4.25 16.82
CA PHE A 453 6.29 5.49 17.20
C PHE A 453 7.63 5.20 17.89
N VAL A 454 8.72 5.78 17.40
CA VAL A 454 10.06 5.59 17.97
C VAL A 454 10.26 6.51 19.18
N LEU A 455 10.49 5.93 20.36
CA LEU A 455 10.61 6.67 21.62
C LEU A 455 12.04 7.07 22.00
N ASP A 456 13.07 6.37 21.50
CA ASP A 456 14.46 6.54 21.90
C ASP A 456 15.31 7.30 20.88
N ILE A 457 14.72 8.33 20.25
CA ILE A 457 15.35 9.14 19.18
C ILE A 457 16.70 9.74 19.59
N GLU A 458 16.85 10.21 20.84
CA GLU A 458 18.13 10.77 21.31
C GLU A 458 19.25 9.72 21.36
N SER A 459 18.91 8.47 21.71
CA SER A 459 19.85 7.36 21.61
C SER A 459 20.21 7.07 20.16
N VAL A 460 19.24 7.16 19.24
CA VAL A 460 19.47 6.99 17.80
C VAL A 460 20.38 8.08 17.22
N LYS A 461 20.21 9.35 17.65
CA LYS A 461 21.07 10.47 17.29
C LYS A 461 22.52 10.18 17.67
N THR A 462 22.75 9.74 18.91
CA THR A 462 24.09 9.40 19.42
C THR A 462 24.78 8.27 18.63
N ILE A 463 24.01 7.37 18.01
CA ILE A 463 24.55 6.28 17.19
C ILE A 463 24.89 6.75 15.76
N SER A 464 24.20 7.79 15.27
CA SER A 464 24.16 8.19 13.85
C SER A 464 24.90 9.49 13.53
N ILE A 465 25.24 10.27 14.55
CA ILE A 465 26.07 11.47 14.52
C ILE A 465 27.37 11.12 15.22
#